data_AF-A0A362X1D9-F1
#
_entry.id   AF-A0A362X1D9-F1
#
_cell.length_a   1.000
_cell.length_b   1.000
_cell.length_c   1.000
_cell.angle_alpha   90.00
_cell.angle_beta   90.00
_cell.angle_gamma   90.00
#
_symmetry.space_group_name_H-M   'P 1'
#
loop_
_entity.id
_entity.type
_entity.pdbx_description
1 polymer ?
#
loop_
_entity_poly.entity_id
_entity_poly.type
_entity_poly.pdbx_seq_one_letter_code
_entity_poly.pdbx_strand_id
1 'polypeptide(L)'
;MFLGIKNTLNQSDIKEKYDSKIIINTNSIIDKLISLENTFGTYLNLHKGWMSVPKNIVEENNIYDKGIFNANEVKSSDFLSKYCIKYLEGRDIHRYYIDEVEKYVFAKNIDNKTKSWHFNPKIILQRIVGQNKNKIFATVDLTNKIIFPNANLVNLNNSDDDVRFYLAVLNSNLISYFYNLYFGESNTNLTKLAFESIPIPNTVRLNKELYINKAQKLIDLNTNYQSHINRFLTLLLSKFTIVKASKKLQNWHELDFAEFLKELEKARKKAAKDTSREHAPLANAPLAYQKLTLSEEAEWMQYFNEQKQKAVELKAEIDKTDKDIDQMVYELYGLNQEEIAIVEDFTK
;
A
#
# COMPACT_ATOMS: atom_id res chain seq x y z
N MET A 1 -31.88 -50.55 3.58
CA MET A 1 -30.46 -50.71 3.94
C MET A 1 -29.71 -49.51 3.40
N PHE A 2 -29.72 -48.39 4.12
CA PHE A 2 -28.96 -47.19 3.75
C PHE A 2 -27.58 -47.31 4.38
N LEU A 3 -26.58 -47.70 3.59
CA LEU A 3 -25.17 -47.63 3.98
C LEU A 3 -24.74 -46.16 3.85
N GLY A 4 -24.96 -45.38 4.90
CA GLY A 4 -24.36 -44.06 5.05
C GLY A 4 -22.87 -44.22 5.29
N ILE A 5 -22.05 -43.94 4.27
CA ILE A 5 -20.60 -43.79 4.43
C ILE A 5 -20.39 -42.50 5.23
N LYS A 6 -20.24 -42.62 6.56
CA LYS A 6 -19.63 -41.57 7.38
C LYS A 6 -18.15 -41.54 7.03
N ASN A 7 -17.75 -40.60 6.18
CA ASN A 7 -16.36 -40.24 6.00
C ASN A 7 -15.87 -39.52 7.27
N THR A 8 -15.53 -40.28 8.30
CA THR A 8 -14.81 -39.76 9.47
C THR A 8 -13.34 -39.69 9.12
N LEU A 9 -12.86 -38.49 8.78
CA LEU A 9 -11.43 -38.20 8.68
C LEU A 9 -10.79 -38.38 10.07
N ASN A 10 -9.69 -39.14 10.14
CA ASN A 10 -8.98 -39.38 11.40
C ASN A 10 -8.30 -38.07 11.89
N GLN A 11 -8.25 -37.88 13.21
CA GLN A 11 -7.68 -36.68 13.83
C GLN A 11 -6.17 -36.54 13.56
N SER A 12 -5.44 -37.64 13.37
CA SER A 12 -4.05 -37.63 12.91
C SER A 12 -3.94 -37.03 11.51
N ASP A 13 -4.81 -37.46 10.61
CA ASP A 13 -4.79 -37.08 9.20
C ASP A 13 -5.17 -35.59 9.05
N ILE A 14 -6.08 -35.09 9.90
CA ILE A 14 -6.41 -33.66 9.98
C ILE A 14 -5.22 -32.85 10.52
N LYS A 15 -4.55 -33.33 11.57
CA LYS A 15 -3.38 -32.62 12.15
C LYS A 15 -2.22 -32.57 11.16
N GLU A 16 -1.97 -33.65 10.43
CA GLU A 16 -0.92 -33.71 9.42
C GLU A 16 -1.25 -32.84 8.21
N LYS A 17 -2.48 -32.91 7.70
CA LYS A 17 -2.95 -32.11 6.55
C LYS A 17 -2.89 -30.60 6.79
N TYR A 18 -3.10 -30.14 8.02
CA TYR A 18 -3.18 -28.71 8.34
C TYR A 18 -2.03 -28.19 9.20
N ASP A 19 -0.88 -28.87 9.23
CA ASP A 19 0.30 -28.45 9.99
C ASP A 19 -0.03 -28.17 11.48
N SER A 20 -0.80 -29.07 12.09
CA SER A 20 -1.32 -28.99 13.46
C SER A 20 -2.18 -27.76 13.79
N LYS A 21 -2.64 -27.00 12.78
CA LYS A 21 -3.57 -25.88 12.97
C LYS A 21 -5.01 -26.36 13.01
N ILE A 22 -5.81 -25.74 13.89
CA ILE A 22 -7.26 -25.93 13.90
C ILE A 22 -7.84 -25.03 12.81
N ILE A 23 -8.14 -25.59 11.64
CA ILE A 23 -8.87 -24.88 10.60
C ILE A 23 -10.36 -25.14 10.80
N ILE A 24 -11.08 -24.11 11.25
CA ILE A 24 -12.52 -24.20 11.50
C ILE A 24 -13.35 -24.09 10.21
N ASN A 25 -12.77 -23.58 9.12
CA ASN A 25 -13.45 -23.30 7.84
C ASN A 25 -12.73 -23.98 6.66
N THR A 26 -12.61 -25.30 6.71
CA THR A 26 -12.01 -26.08 5.59
C THR A 26 -12.98 -26.13 4.40
N ASN A 27 -12.46 -25.94 3.19
CA ASN A 27 -13.22 -26.03 1.94
C ASN A 27 -12.29 -26.42 0.78
N SER A 28 -12.86 -26.67 -0.40
CA SER A 28 -12.10 -27.13 -1.57
C SER A 28 -10.97 -26.18 -1.98
N ILE A 29 -11.14 -24.88 -1.77
CA ILE A 29 -10.14 -23.85 -2.12
C ILE A 29 -8.94 -23.95 -1.20
N ILE A 30 -9.17 -24.01 0.12
CA ILE A 30 -8.09 -24.19 1.10
C ILE A 30 -7.36 -25.51 0.84
N ASP A 31 -8.11 -26.58 0.59
CA ASP A 31 -7.55 -27.91 0.26
C ASP A 31 -6.67 -27.87 -0.99
N LYS A 32 -7.10 -27.18 -2.05
CA LYS A 32 -6.28 -26.99 -3.25
C LYS A 32 -4.97 -26.27 -2.92
N LEU A 33 -5.04 -25.16 -2.19
CA LEU A 33 -3.85 -24.36 -1.88
C LEU A 33 -2.86 -25.15 -1.02
N ILE A 34 -3.29 -25.77 0.07
CA ILE A 34 -2.37 -26.52 0.96
C ILE A 34 -1.80 -27.78 0.32
N SER A 35 -2.44 -28.30 -0.74
CA SER A 35 -1.90 -29.45 -1.51
C SER A 35 -0.73 -29.08 -2.43
N LEU A 36 -0.47 -27.79 -2.63
CA LEU A 36 0.63 -27.34 -3.47
C LEU A 36 1.97 -27.57 -2.78
N GLU A 37 2.94 -28.11 -3.52
CA GLU A 37 4.27 -28.41 -3.00
C GLU A 37 5.11 -27.17 -2.69
N ASN A 38 4.90 -26.09 -3.46
CA ASN A 38 5.68 -24.86 -3.30
C ASN A 38 4.92 -23.82 -2.49
N THR A 39 5.69 -22.97 -1.82
CA THR A 39 5.18 -21.81 -1.10
C THR A 39 5.87 -20.54 -1.57
N PHE A 40 5.40 -19.38 -1.13
CA PHE A 40 6.12 -18.14 -1.33
C PHE A 40 7.54 -18.21 -0.77
N GLY A 41 7.79 -18.92 0.34
CA GLY A 41 9.13 -19.14 0.89
C GLY A 41 10.10 -19.86 -0.07
N THR A 42 9.58 -20.65 -1.01
CA THR A 42 10.39 -21.27 -2.07
C THR A 42 11.04 -20.21 -2.97
N TYR A 43 10.30 -19.14 -3.28
CA TYR A 43 10.72 -18.12 -4.28
C TYR A 43 11.12 -16.78 -3.67
N LEU A 44 10.67 -16.52 -2.45
CA LEU A 44 10.72 -15.21 -1.79
C LEU A 44 11.29 -15.35 -0.38
N ASN A 45 11.96 -14.30 0.06
CA ASN A 45 12.49 -14.19 1.42
C ASN A 45 11.99 -12.91 2.07
N LEU A 46 11.21 -13.04 3.14
CA LEU A 46 10.69 -11.91 3.89
C LEU A 46 11.68 -11.46 4.96
N HIS A 47 11.88 -10.14 5.01
CA HIS A 47 12.66 -9.45 6.01
C HIS A 47 11.81 -8.35 6.68
N LYS A 48 12.09 -8.13 7.97
CA LYS A 48 11.57 -6.98 8.69
C LYS A 48 12.34 -5.74 8.26
N GLY A 49 11.69 -4.58 8.19
CA GLY A 49 12.35 -3.30 7.96
C GLY A 49 13.44 -2.97 8.99
N TRP A 50 14.32 -2.04 8.63
CA TRP A 50 15.52 -1.67 9.38
C TRP A 50 15.19 -1.02 10.73
N MET A 51 15.67 -1.62 11.83
CA MET A 51 15.42 -1.18 13.20
C MET A 51 16.52 -0.30 13.80
N SER A 52 17.72 -0.32 13.23
CA SER A 52 18.93 0.23 13.87
C SER A 52 19.18 1.68 13.47
N VAL A 53 18.14 2.51 13.51
CA VAL A 53 18.27 3.95 13.22
C VAL A 53 19.16 4.60 14.28
N PRO A 54 20.24 5.31 13.89
CA PRO A 54 21.14 5.96 14.83
C PRO A 54 20.41 6.98 15.71
N LYS A 55 20.66 6.93 17.02
CA LYS A 55 20.13 7.92 17.98
C LYS A 55 20.97 9.19 18.03
N ASN A 56 22.27 9.07 17.80
CA ASN A 56 23.21 10.19 17.79
C ASN A 56 24.11 10.08 16.56
N ILE A 57 24.31 11.19 15.87
CA ILE A 57 25.19 11.29 14.71
C ILE A 57 26.16 12.45 14.97
N VAL A 58 27.45 12.19 14.77
CA VAL A 58 28.50 13.19 14.92
C VAL A 58 29.07 13.50 13.54
N GLU A 59 29.04 14.77 13.17
CA GLU A 59 29.69 15.34 11.99
C GLU A 59 30.66 16.40 12.48
N GLU A 60 31.95 16.05 12.65
CA GLU A 60 32.98 16.96 13.16
C GLU A 60 32.54 17.67 14.46
N ASN A 61 32.09 18.92 14.37
CA ASN A 61 31.62 19.75 15.49
C ASN A 61 30.09 19.76 15.68
N ASN A 62 29.34 19.23 14.72
CA ASN A 62 27.88 19.13 14.78
C ASN A 62 27.44 17.79 15.39
N ILE A 63 26.53 17.86 16.35
CA ILE A 63 25.92 16.68 16.96
C ILE A 63 24.42 16.72 16.65
N TYR A 64 23.93 15.67 16.01
CA TYR A 64 22.51 15.43 15.80
C TYR A 64 22.04 14.37 16.80
N ASP A 65 21.05 14.69 17.61
CA ASP A 65 20.42 13.82 18.62
C ASP A 65 19.26 12.97 18.05
N LYS A 66 19.26 12.81 16.72
CA LYS A 66 18.25 12.06 15.96
C LYS A 66 18.85 11.45 14.70
N GLY A 67 18.19 10.42 14.18
CA GLY A 67 18.55 9.74 12.93
C GLY A 67 17.58 9.96 11.77
N ILE A 68 16.52 10.73 11.98
CA ILE A 68 15.49 11.04 10.98
C ILE A 68 15.41 12.54 10.73
N PHE A 69 15.21 12.90 9.47
CA PHE A 69 15.30 14.28 8.98
C PHE A 69 14.21 14.58 7.97
N ASN A 70 13.78 15.84 7.92
CA ASN A 70 12.93 16.34 6.84
C ASN A 70 13.76 16.84 5.65
N ALA A 71 13.11 17.13 4.53
CA ALA A 71 13.78 17.58 3.30
C ALA A 71 14.63 18.86 3.47
N ASN A 72 14.19 19.82 4.29
CA ASN A 72 14.92 21.08 4.47
C ASN A 72 16.22 20.84 5.26
N GLU A 73 16.18 19.98 6.28
CA GLU A 73 17.35 19.63 7.10
C GLU A 73 18.40 18.87 6.28
N VAL A 74 17.96 17.95 5.41
CA VAL A 74 18.86 17.23 4.52
C VAL A 74 19.51 18.19 3.53
N LYS A 75 18.74 19.10 2.92
CA LYS A 75 19.26 20.10 1.96
C LYS A 75 20.20 21.13 2.58
N SER A 76 20.10 21.37 3.89
CA SER A 76 20.96 22.35 4.58
C SER A 76 22.33 21.79 5.01
N SER A 77 22.61 20.50 4.82
CA SER A 77 23.89 19.88 5.18
C SER A 77 24.33 18.90 4.10
N ASP A 78 25.52 19.11 3.54
CA ASP A 78 26.12 18.20 2.55
C ASP A 78 26.35 16.80 3.13
N PHE A 79 26.69 16.73 4.42
CA PHE A 79 26.85 15.46 5.13
C PHE A 79 25.53 14.71 5.26
N LEU A 80 24.45 15.38 5.66
CA LEU A 80 23.12 14.75 5.70
C LEU A 80 22.68 14.37 4.28
N SER A 81 22.85 15.25 3.28
CA SER A 81 22.54 14.95 1.88
C SER A 81 23.27 13.71 1.34
N LYS A 82 24.51 13.46 1.79
CA LYS A 82 25.30 12.30 1.38
C LYS A 82 24.85 10.98 1.99
N TYR A 83 24.37 11.00 3.23
CA TYR A 83 24.14 9.77 4.01
C TYR A 83 22.67 9.50 4.36
N CYS A 84 21.79 10.49 4.16
CA CYS A 84 20.36 10.33 4.39
C CYS A 84 19.67 9.79 3.14
N ILE A 85 18.78 8.81 3.35
CA ILE A 85 18.05 8.12 2.29
C ILE A 85 16.55 8.22 2.61
N LYS A 86 15.70 8.37 1.60
CA LYS A 86 14.25 8.35 1.79
C LYS A 86 13.82 7.02 2.42
N TYR A 87 12.91 7.09 3.38
CA TYR A 87 12.36 5.88 4.01
C TYR A 87 10.84 5.80 3.90
N LEU A 88 10.34 4.58 3.96
CA LEU A 88 8.91 4.25 4.02
C LEU A 88 8.59 3.50 5.31
N GLU A 89 7.40 3.75 5.82
CA GLU A 89 6.75 3.05 6.92
C GLU A 89 5.53 2.30 6.38
N GLY A 90 4.94 1.42 7.18
CA GLY A 90 3.74 0.67 6.76
C GLY A 90 2.62 1.58 6.23
N ARG A 91 2.40 2.74 6.85
CA ARG A 91 1.33 3.67 6.44
C ARG A 91 1.48 4.26 5.04
N ASP A 92 2.71 4.27 4.50
CA ASP A 92 2.99 4.87 3.18
C ASP A 92 2.97 3.83 2.06
N ILE A 93 2.67 2.57 2.38
CA ILE A 93 2.69 1.45 1.45
C ILE A 93 1.25 0.99 1.22
N HIS A 94 0.81 1.04 -0.03
CA HIS A 94 -0.55 0.66 -0.42
C HIS A 94 -0.52 -0.43 -1.49
N ARG A 95 -1.69 -0.97 -1.87
CA ARG A 95 -1.76 -1.90 -3.01
C ARG A 95 -1.32 -1.17 -4.27
N TYR A 96 -0.21 -1.61 -4.85
CA TYR A 96 0.39 -1.10 -6.09
C TYR A 96 0.90 0.35 -6.09
N TYR A 97 0.95 1.06 -4.95
CA TYR A 97 1.60 2.38 -4.91
C TYR A 97 2.17 2.71 -3.53
N ILE A 98 3.01 3.73 -3.50
CA ILE A 98 3.55 4.33 -2.28
C ILE A 98 3.13 5.79 -2.19
N ASP A 99 2.95 6.29 -0.97
CA ASP A 99 2.74 7.73 -0.77
C ASP A 99 4.00 8.51 -1.16
N GLU A 100 3.78 9.74 -1.62
CA GLU A 100 4.88 10.69 -1.79
C GLU A 100 5.33 11.19 -0.43
N VAL A 101 6.58 10.87 -0.06
CA VAL A 101 7.14 11.19 1.25
C VAL A 101 8.43 12.01 1.15
N GLU A 102 8.54 12.99 2.05
CA GLU A 102 9.71 13.85 2.22
C GLU A 102 10.36 13.62 3.59
N LYS A 103 10.59 12.34 3.90
CA LYS A 103 11.19 11.87 5.15
C LYS A 103 12.44 11.03 4.85
N TYR A 104 13.49 11.29 5.60
CA TYR A 104 14.82 10.76 5.36
C TYR A 104 15.41 10.14 6.63
N VAL A 105 16.22 9.11 6.47
CA VAL A 105 16.91 8.42 7.57
C VAL A 105 18.41 8.37 7.27
N PHE A 106 19.23 8.66 8.27
CA PHE A 106 20.67 8.56 8.15
C PHE A 106 21.10 7.09 8.12
N ALA A 107 21.64 6.64 6.99
CA ALA A 107 21.88 5.23 6.70
C ALA A 107 23.37 4.87 6.50
N LYS A 108 24.31 5.73 6.94
CA LYS A 108 25.76 5.51 6.78
C LYS A 108 26.25 4.15 7.31
N ASN A 109 25.73 3.74 8.47
CA ASN A 109 26.20 2.56 9.21
C ASN A 109 25.27 1.35 9.07
N ILE A 110 24.47 1.29 8.00
CA ILE A 110 23.66 0.10 7.71
C ILE A 110 24.59 -1.09 7.44
N ASP A 111 24.34 -2.24 8.08
CA ASP A 111 25.17 -3.42 7.88
C ASP A 111 24.97 -4.00 6.47
N ASN A 112 25.99 -4.68 5.94
CA ASN A 112 25.99 -5.18 4.56
C ASN A 112 24.82 -6.12 4.24
N LYS A 113 24.37 -6.91 5.22
CA LYS A 113 23.27 -7.87 5.03
C LYS A 113 21.94 -7.13 4.93
N THR A 114 21.67 -6.17 5.83
CA THR A 114 20.47 -5.35 5.74
C THR A 114 20.50 -4.46 4.48
N LYS A 115 21.68 -3.96 4.10
CA LYS A 115 21.88 -3.21 2.87
C LYS A 115 21.53 -4.06 1.65
N SER A 116 22.01 -5.30 1.56
CA SER A 116 21.71 -6.12 0.39
C SER A 116 20.21 -6.33 0.19
N TRP A 117 19.40 -6.35 1.25
CA TRP A 117 17.94 -6.45 1.16
C TRP A 117 17.24 -5.16 0.70
N HIS A 118 17.74 -4.00 1.10
CA HIS A 118 17.11 -2.71 0.81
C HIS A 118 17.52 -2.13 -0.55
N PHE A 119 18.72 -2.42 -1.02
CA PHE A 119 19.28 -1.84 -2.23
C PHE A 119 19.21 -2.82 -3.40
N ASN A 120 18.01 -3.37 -3.62
CA ASN A 120 17.66 -4.20 -4.76
C ASN A 120 16.16 -4.04 -5.09
N PRO A 121 15.72 -4.48 -6.29
CA PRO A 121 14.29 -4.62 -6.59
C PRO A 121 13.61 -5.56 -5.60
N LYS A 122 12.63 -5.04 -4.86
CA LYS A 122 11.95 -5.77 -3.79
C LYS A 122 10.47 -5.44 -3.72
N ILE A 123 9.69 -6.39 -3.25
CA ILE A 123 8.32 -6.13 -2.81
C ILE A 123 8.39 -5.50 -1.41
N ILE A 124 7.52 -4.54 -1.13
CA ILE A 124 7.33 -3.94 0.19
C ILE A 124 5.86 -4.05 0.55
N LEU A 125 5.57 -4.29 1.83
CA LEU A 125 4.21 -4.50 2.29
C LEU A 125 4.00 -4.10 3.74
N GLN A 126 2.76 -3.73 4.06
CA GLN A 126 2.37 -3.46 5.43
C GLN A 126 2.57 -4.69 6.30
N ARG A 127 3.22 -4.51 7.46
CA ARG A 127 3.35 -5.59 8.45
C ARG A 127 2.10 -5.72 9.30
N ILE A 128 1.54 -4.58 9.70
CA ILE A 128 0.35 -4.50 10.55
C ILE A 128 -0.83 -4.21 9.64
N VAL A 129 -1.72 -5.17 9.52
CA VAL A 129 -2.98 -5.05 8.76
C VAL A 129 -4.11 -5.23 9.76
N GLY A 130 -5.05 -4.28 9.78
CA GLY A 130 -6.17 -4.32 10.73
C GLY A 130 -7.06 -5.55 10.56
N GLN A 131 -8.24 -5.52 11.16
CA GLN A 131 -9.31 -6.50 10.90
C GLN A 131 -10.00 -6.20 9.56
N ASN A 132 -9.21 -6.13 8.48
CA ASN A 132 -9.67 -5.89 7.12
C ASN A 132 -9.75 -7.22 6.37
N LYS A 133 -10.73 -7.35 5.46
CA LYS A 133 -10.83 -8.50 4.54
C LYS A 133 -9.61 -8.61 3.64
N ASN A 134 -9.15 -7.48 3.10
CA ASN A 134 -7.85 -7.41 2.42
C ASN A 134 -6.73 -7.38 3.45
N LYS A 135 -5.93 -8.45 3.48
CA LYS A 135 -4.83 -8.63 4.44
C LYS A 135 -3.47 -8.28 3.86
N ILE A 136 -3.39 -8.02 2.56
CA ILE A 136 -2.14 -7.76 1.88
C ILE A 136 -2.21 -6.41 1.18
N PHE A 137 -1.30 -5.52 1.58
CA PHE A 137 -1.12 -4.20 0.97
C PHE A 137 0.35 -4.11 0.55
N ALA A 138 0.61 -4.52 -0.70
CA ALA A 138 1.95 -4.63 -1.23
C ALA A 138 2.14 -3.81 -2.50
N THR A 139 3.37 -3.40 -2.74
CA THR A 139 3.87 -2.82 -4.00
C THR A 139 5.35 -3.16 -4.15
N VAL A 140 6.02 -2.62 -5.17
CA VAL A 140 7.48 -2.76 -5.34
C VAL A 140 8.21 -1.46 -5.01
N ASP A 141 9.43 -1.59 -4.50
CA ASP A 141 10.39 -0.50 -4.48
C ASP A 141 11.56 -0.81 -5.41
N LEU A 142 11.65 -0.01 -6.46
CA LEU A 142 12.73 -0.04 -7.46
C LEU A 142 13.71 1.13 -7.28
N THR A 143 13.54 1.93 -6.22
CA THR A 143 14.25 3.19 -5.98
C THR A 143 15.12 3.17 -4.72
N ASN A 144 15.34 1.98 -4.15
CA ASN A 144 16.24 1.74 -3.03
C ASN A 144 15.91 2.58 -1.77
N LYS A 145 14.63 2.77 -1.47
CA LYS A 145 14.18 3.38 -0.21
C LYS A 145 14.46 2.44 0.96
N ILE A 146 14.73 3.03 2.13
CA ILE A 146 14.82 2.29 3.38
C ILE A 146 13.41 1.95 3.88
N ILE A 147 13.19 0.74 4.38
CA ILE A 147 11.89 0.29 4.87
C ILE A 147 11.96 0.18 6.39
N PHE A 148 11.02 0.80 7.09
CA PHE A 148 11.00 0.83 8.55
C PHE A 148 10.33 -0.41 9.17
N PRO A 149 10.54 -0.68 10.47
CA PRO A 149 10.20 -1.95 11.12
C PRO A 149 8.70 -2.30 11.17
N ASN A 150 7.83 -1.32 10.91
CA ASN A 150 6.38 -1.47 10.81
C ASN A 150 5.91 -1.87 9.40
N ALA A 151 6.85 -2.08 8.49
CA ALA A 151 6.67 -2.70 7.20
C ALA A 151 7.62 -3.90 7.04
N ASN A 152 7.30 -4.74 6.08
CA ASN A 152 8.16 -5.82 5.63
C ASN A 152 8.69 -5.49 4.23
N LEU A 153 9.82 -6.10 3.89
CA LEU A 153 10.36 -6.11 2.53
C LEU A 153 10.64 -7.57 2.15
N VAL A 154 10.46 -7.89 0.88
CA VAL A 154 10.50 -9.25 0.37
C VAL A 154 11.39 -9.28 -0.87
N ASN A 155 12.46 -10.04 -0.79
CA ASN A 155 13.43 -10.21 -1.87
C ASN A 155 13.18 -11.53 -2.61
N LEU A 156 13.61 -11.59 -3.88
CA LEU A 156 13.61 -12.82 -4.64
C LEU A 156 14.75 -13.75 -4.18
N ASN A 157 14.49 -15.05 -4.17
CA ASN A 157 15.52 -16.07 -4.01
C ASN A 157 16.30 -16.29 -5.32
N ASN A 158 15.65 -16.11 -6.47
CA ASN A 158 16.26 -16.14 -7.79
C ASN A 158 16.28 -14.73 -8.41
N SER A 159 17.47 -14.20 -8.69
CA SER A 159 17.63 -12.85 -9.27
C SER A 159 17.15 -12.72 -10.72
N ASP A 160 16.95 -13.84 -11.44
CA ASP A 160 16.49 -13.84 -12.83
C ASP A 160 14.97 -13.65 -12.95
N ASP A 161 14.25 -13.76 -11.83
CA ASP A 161 12.82 -13.50 -11.77
C ASP A 161 12.49 -12.02 -11.61
N ASP A 162 11.22 -11.67 -11.85
CA ASP A 162 10.72 -10.31 -11.64
C ASP A 162 9.78 -10.25 -10.43
N VAL A 163 10.06 -9.34 -9.51
CA VAL A 163 9.24 -9.08 -8.31
C VAL A 163 7.78 -8.77 -8.65
N ARG A 164 7.50 -8.20 -9.83
CA ARG A 164 6.15 -7.81 -10.26
C ARG A 164 5.25 -9.01 -10.53
N PHE A 165 5.80 -10.16 -10.92
CA PHE A 165 5.03 -11.40 -11.03
C PHE A 165 4.47 -11.80 -9.66
N TYR A 166 5.34 -11.88 -8.66
CA TYR A 166 4.93 -12.24 -7.30
C TYR A 166 4.04 -11.19 -6.66
N LEU A 167 4.24 -9.90 -6.97
CA LEU A 167 3.34 -8.84 -6.55
C LEU A 167 1.91 -9.08 -7.04
N ALA A 168 1.74 -9.43 -8.32
CA ALA A 168 0.43 -9.70 -8.91
C ALA A 168 -0.31 -10.83 -8.17
N VAL A 169 0.38 -11.95 -7.91
CA VAL A 169 -0.18 -13.08 -7.17
C VAL A 169 -0.51 -12.68 -5.73
N LEU A 170 0.44 -12.04 -5.05
CA LEU A 170 0.36 -11.66 -3.64
C LEU A 170 -0.80 -10.70 -3.32
N ASN A 171 -1.07 -9.74 -4.21
CA ASN A 171 -2.14 -8.75 -4.03
C ASN A 171 -3.54 -9.27 -4.42
N SER A 172 -3.66 -10.52 -4.89
CA SER A 172 -4.95 -11.07 -5.33
C SER A 172 -5.93 -11.32 -4.18
N ASN A 173 -7.22 -11.33 -4.52
CA ASN A 173 -8.30 -11.71 -3.64
C ASN A 173 -8.13 -13.13 -3.09
N LEU A 174 -7.61 -14.07 -3.90
CA LEU A 174 -7.34 -15.45 -3.47
C LEU A 174 -6.37 -15.51 -2.30
N ILE A 175 -5.27 -14.75 -2.35
CA ILE A 175 -4.28 -14.76 -1.27
C ILE A 175 -4.85 -14.12 0.00
N SER A 176 -5.61 -13.03 -0.11
CA SER A 176 -6.30 -12.44 1.04
C SER A 176 -7.31 -13.41 1.64
N TYR A 177 -8.12 -14.09 0.82
CA TYR A 177 -9.07 -15.12 1.24
C TYR A 177 -8.37 -16.25 2.00
N PHE A 178 -7.32 -16.84 1.41
CA PHE A 178 -6.54 -17.90 2.04
C PHE A 178 -5.96 -17.43 3.37
N TYR A 179 -5.35 -16.24 3.41
CA TYR A 179 -4.69 -15.74 4.61
C TYR A 179 -5.68 -15.60 5.78
N ASN A 180 -6.87 -15.05 5.53
CA ASN A 180 -7.89 -14.89 6.57
C ASN A 180 -8.36 -16.23 7.15
N LEU A 181 -8.64 -17.21 6.28
CA LEU A 181 -9.17 -18.50 6.72
C LEU A 181 -8.10 -19.40 7.34
N TYR A 182 -6.88 -19.37 6.82
CA TYR A 182 -5.81 -20.28 7.25
C TYR A 182 -5.05 -19.77 8.48
N PHE A 183 -4.82 -18.45 8.60
CA PHE A 183 -4.13 -17.85 9.75
C PHE A 183 -5.04 -17.14 10.75
N GLY A 184 -6.33 -17.01 10.43
CA GLY A 184 -7.34 -16.39 11.27
C GLY A 184 -7.47 -14.88 11.04
N GLU A 185 -8.72 -14.39 11.04
CA GLU A 185 -9.06 -12.98 10.83
C GLU A 185 -8.48 -12.05 11.91
N SER A 186 -8.30 -12.57 13.13
CA SER A 186 -7.71 -11.84 14.26
C SER A 186 -6.20 -11.65 14.12
N ASN A 187 -5.55 -12.34 13.18
CA ASN A 187 -4.15 -12.09 12.90
C ASN A 187 -4.00 -10.72 12.22
N THR A 188 -3.37 -9.81 12.96
CA THR A 188 -3.11 -8.44 12.53
C THR A 188 -1.68 -8.23 12.05
N ASN A 189 -0.83 -9.25 12.13
CA ASN A 189 0.57 -9.18 11.77
C ASN A 189 0.92 -10.18 10.67
N LEU A 190 1.44 -9.67 9.56
CA LEU A 190 2.04 -10.50 8.54
C LEU A 190 3.46 -10.90 8.95
N THR A 191 3.57 -12.04 9.63
CA THR A 191 4.84 -12.60 10.07
C THR A 191 5.58 -13.29 8.93
N LYS A 192 6.90 -13.45 9.07
CA LYS A 192 7.72 -14.19 8.10
C LYS A 192 7.21 -15.60 7.87
N LEU A 193 6.98 -16.35 8.96
CA LEU A 193 6.49 -17.71 8.90
C LEU A 193 5.13 -17.80 8.19
N ALA A 194 4.19 -16.88 8.49
CA ALA A 194 2.89 -16.87 7.84
C ALA A 194 3.00 -16.53 6.34
N PHE A 195 3.79 -15.53 5.98
CA PHE A 195 3.98 -15.14 4.58
C PHE A 195 4.65 -16.24 3.76
N GLU A 196 5.76 -16.80 4.25
CA GLU A 196 6.55 -17.79 3.51
C GLU A 196 5.88 -19.16 3.43
N SER A 197 4.84 -19.42 4.24
CA SER A 197 4.00 -20.63 4.14
C SER A 197 2.78 -20.48 3.24
N ILE A 198 2.54 -19.31 2.62
CA ILE A 198 1.46 -19.13 1.64
C ILE A 198 1.75 -20.02 0.42
N PRO A 199 0.86 -20.95 0.04
CA PRO A 199 1.10 -21.84 -1.08
C PRO A 199 1.03 -21.13 -2.44
N ILE A 200 1.85 -21.59 -3.38
CA ILE A 200 1.88 -21.09 -4.77
C ILE A 200 2.14 -22.23 -5.74
N PRO A 201 1.47 -22.29 -6.90
CA PRO A 201 1.77 -23.27 -7.95
C PRO A 201 3.23 -23.18 -8.39
N ASN A 202 3.76 -24.25 -8.98
CA ASN A 202 5.11 -24.20 -9.54
C ASN A 202 5.19 -23.16 -10.66
N THR A 203 6.07 -22.17 -10.50
CA THR A 203 6.16 -21.03 -11.41
C THR A 203 7.37 -21.10 -12.34
N VAL A 204 8.20 -22.14 -12.25
CA VAL A 204 9.48 -22.26 -12.98
C VAL A 204 9.28 -22.27 -14.50
N ARG A 205 8.20 -22.88 -14.99
CA ARG A 205 7.89 -22.98 -16.43
C ARG A 205 6.72 -22.10 -16.87
N LEU A 206 6.21 -21.25 -15.99
CA LEU A 206 5.10 -20.36 -16.29
C LEU A 206 5.59 -19.17 -17.12
N ASN A 207 4.85 -18.77 -18.16
CA ASN A 207 5.08 -17.49 -18.79
C ASN A 207 4.57 -16.37 -17.86
N LYS A 208 5.51 -15.61 -17.28
CA LYS A 208 5.22 -14.57 -16.28
C LYS A 208 4.93 -13.18 -16.90
N GLU A 209 5.16 -13.00 -18.21
CA GLU A 209 5.14 -11.66 -18.84
C GLU A 209 3.80 -10.94 -18.67
N LEU A 210 2.67 -11.64 -18.83
CA LEU A 210 1.36 -11.00 -18.73
C LEU A 210 1.09 -10.46 -17.31
N TYR A 211 1.50 -11.21 -16.28
CA TYR A 211 1.38 -10.78 -14.88
C TYR A 211 2.27 -9.57 -14.61
N ILE A 212 3.53 -9.62 -15.07
CA ILE A 212 4.51 -8.54 -14.91
C ILE A 212 3.98 -7.25 -15.55
N ASN A 213 3.48 -7.35 -16.78
CA ASN A 213 2.96 -6.20 -17.52
C ASN A 213 1.72 -5.60 -16.87
N LYS A 214 0.78 -6.44 -16.40
CA LYS A 214 -0.42 -5.93 -15.69
C LYS A 214 -0.09 -5.35 -14.32
N ALA A 215 0.83 -5.95 -13.57
CA ALA A 215 1.30 -5.40 -12.30
C ALA A 215 2.00 -4.04 -12.50
N GLN A 216 2.86 -3.93 -13.52
CA GLN A 216 3.48 -2.65 -13.87
C GLN A 216 2.42 -1.61 -14.24
N LYS A 217 1.45 -1.99 -15.09
CA LYS A 217 0.33 -1.11 -15.46
C LYS A 217 -0.46 -0.63 -14.23
N LEU A 218 -0.75 -1.50 -13.26
CA LEU A 218 -1.44 -1.10 -12.02
C LEU A 218 -0.61 -0.13 -11.18
N ILE A 219 0.71 -0.33 -11.11
CA ILE A 219 1.62 0.59 -10.41
C ILE A 219 1.57 1.98 -11.05
N ASP A 220 1.66 2.04 -12.38
CA ASP A 220 1.63 3.29 -13.14
C ASP A 220 0.28 3.99 -13.01
N LEU A 221 -0.84 3.25 -13.16
CA LEU A 221 -2.18 3.79 -13.01
C LEU A 221 -2.44 4.33 -11.60
N ASN A 222 -2.07 3.60 -10.55
CA ASN A 222 -2.26 4.07 -9.18
C ASN A 222 -1.37 5.30 -8.90
N THR A 223 -0.13 5.31 -9.38
CA THR A 223 0.75 6.48 -9.25
C THR A 223 0.15 7.71 -9.93
N ASN A 224 -0.38 7.55 -11.15
CA ASN A 224 -1.05 8.61 -11.89
C ASN A 224 -2.32 9.10 -11.19
N TYR A 225 -3.13 8.18 -10.64
CA TYR A 225 -4.33 8.49 -9.87
C TYR A 225 -4.03 9.34 -8.64
N GLN A 226 -3.04 8.92 -7.82
CA GLN A 226 -2.64 9.68 -6.64
C GLN A 226 -2.03 11.03 -7.01
N SER A 227 -1.18 11.09 -8.05
CA SER A 227 -0.61 12.35 -8.53
C SER A 227 -1.70 13.32 -8.99
N HIS A 228 -2.72 12.84 -9.70
CA HIS A 228 -3.86 13.65 -10.15
C HIS A 228 -4.66 14.22 -8.98
N ILE A 229 -4.99 13.39 -7.99
CA ILE A 229 -5.69 13.82 -6.77
C ILE A 229 -4.89 14.89 -6.03
N ASN A 230 -3.60 14.64 -5.82
CA ASN A 230 -2.72 15.53 -5.07
C ASN A 230 -2.48 16.84 -5.80
N ARG A 231 -2.37 16.83 -7.13
CA ARG A 231 -2.19 18.05 -7.92
C ARG A 231 -3.40 18.98 -7.82
N PHE A 232 -4.62 18.44 -7.91
CA PHE A 232 -5.84 19.23 -7.71
C PHE A 232 -5.89 19.80 -6.29
N LEU A 233 -5.58 18.97 -5.29
CA LEU A 233 -5.57 19.41 -3.90
C LEU A 233 -4.53 20.51 -3.67
N THR A 234 -3.30 20.36 -4.15
CA THR A 234 -2.24 21.36 -4.02
C THR A 234 -2.60 22.68 -4.69
N LEU A 235 -3.19 22.64 -5.89
CA LEU A 235 -3.73 23.83 -6.55
C LEU A 235 -4.76 24.54 -5.66
N LEU A 236 -5.70 23.76 -5.10
CA LEU A 236 -6.77 24.29 -4.25
C LEU A 236 -6.20 24.93 -2.96
N LEU A 237 -5.30 24.23 -2.29
CA LEU A 237 -4.70 24.69 -1.04
C LEU A 237 -3.85 25.94 -1.26
N SER A 238 -3.06 25.99 -2.34
CA SER A 238 -2.25 27.17 -2.67
C SER A 238 -3.10 28.36 -3.08
N LYS A 239 -4.11 28.17 -3.94
CA LYS A 239 -5.00 29.23 -4.42
C LYS A 239 -5.76 29.94 -3.30
N PHE A 240 -6.11 29.20 -2.25
CA PHE A 240 -6.88 29.71 -1.11
C PHE A 240 -6.08 29.84 0.19
N THR A 241 -4.74 29.69 0.12
CA THR A 241 -3.84 29.79 1.28
C THR A 241 -4.26 28.88 2.45
N ILE A 242 -4.78 27.69 2.14
CA ILE A 242 -5.23 26.72 3.12
C ILE A 242 -4.03 25.89 3.58
N VAL A 243 -3.66 26.04 4.84
CA VAL A 243 -2.50 25.33 5.43
C VAL A 243 -2.72 23.82 5.50
N LYS A 244 -3.94 23.36 5.80
CA LYS A 244 -4.25 21.94 5.98
C LYS A 244 -5.65 21.58 5.49
N ALA A 245 -5.73 20.61 4.57
CA ALA A 245 -6.97 20.02 4.11
C ALA A 245 -7.65 19.14 5.18
N SER A 246 -8.99 19.07 5.17
CA SER A 246 -9.74 18.04 5.89
C SER A 246 -9.65 16.69 5.16
N LYS A 247 -9.93 15.58 5.86
CA LYS A 247 -9.94 14.25 5.23
C LYS A 247 -10.95 14.16 4.07
N LYS A 248 -12.11 14.81 4.19
CA LYS A 248 -13.11 14.88 3.11
C LYS A 248 -12.57 15.66 1.89
N LEU A 249 -11.87 16.76 2.13
CA LEU A 249 -11.32 17.57 1.05
C LEU A 249 -10.11 16.90 0.37
N GLN A 250 -9.34 16.09 1.11
CA GLN A 250 -8.32 15.21 0.52
C GLN A 250 -8.94 14.19 -0.44
N ASN A 251 -10.13 13.69 -0.09
CA ASN A 251 -10.93 12.79 -0.92
C ASN A 251 -11.97 13.52 -1.78
N TRP A 252 -11.63 14.71 -2.31
CA TRP A 252 -12.57 15.56 -3.07
C TRP A 252 -13.27 14.84 -4.23
N HIS A 253 -12.60 13.86 -4.84
CA HIS A 253 -13.09 13.09 -5.98
C HIS A 253 -14.25 12.15 -5.61
N GLU A 254 -14.43 11.84 -4.32
CA GLU A 254 -15.55 11.04 -3.81
C GLU A 254 -16.80 11.90 -3.56
N LEU A 255 -16.66 13.23 -3.51
CA LEU A 255 -17.74 14.16 -3.16
C LEU A 255 -18.55 14.57 -4.39
N ASP A 256 -19.83 14.90 -4.23
CA ASP A 256 -20.51 15.73 -5.21
C ASP A 256 -20.05 17.20 -5.11
N PHE A 257 -20.43 18.05 -6.08
CA PHE A 257 -19.98 19.44 -6.09
C PHE A 257 -20.50 20.24 -4.89
N ALA A 258 -21.72 19.98 -4.43
CA ALA A 258 -22.30 20.70 -3.30
C ALA A 258 -21.57 20.37 -1.99
N GLU A 259 -21.22 19.10 -1.79
CA GLU A 259 -20.40 18.64 -0.67
C GLU A 259 -18.97 19.20 -0.74
N PHE A 260 -18.35 19.16 -1.93
CA PHE A 260 -17.03 19.74 -2.17
C PHE A 260 -17.01 21.23 -1.82
N LEU A 261 -17.95 22.02 -2.36
CA LEU A 261 -18.05 23.45 -2.12
C LEU A 261 -18.23 23.75 -0.62
N LYS A 262 -19.06 22.96 0.08
CA LYS A 262 -19.26 23.09 1.51
C LYS A 262 -17.98 22.84 2.31
N GLU A 263 -17.22 21.80 1.99
CA GLU A 263 -15.95 21.49 2.66
C GLU A 263 -14.85 22.51 2.33
N LEU A 264 -14.80 22.99 1.09
CA LEU A 264 -13.92 24.08 0.67
C LEU A 264 -14.21 25.37 1.44
N GLU A 265 -15.47 25.79 1.53
CA GLU A 265 -15.86 27.01 2.25
C GLU A 265 -15.53 26.94 3.75
N LYS A 266 -15.67 25.76 4.37
CA LYS A 266 -15.21 25.56 5.76
C LYS A 266 -13.69 25.74 5.89
N ALA A 267 -12.92 25.18 4.97
CA ALA A 267 -11.47 25.29 4.96
C ALA A 267 -11.02 26.75 4.74
N ARG A 268 -11.64 27.46 3.80
CA ARG A 268 -11.39 28.89 3.52
C ARG A 268 -11.70 29.77 4.74
N LYS A 269 -12.86 29.55 5.39
CA LYS A 269 -13.23 30.27 6.64
C LYS A 269 -12.22 30.05 7.75
N LYS A 270 -11.70 28.83 7.88
CA LYS A 270 -10.69 28.51 8.89
C LYS A 270 -9.36 29.21 8.57
N ALA A 271 -8.88 29.11 7.33
CA ALA A 271 -7.65 29.76 6.89
C ALA A 271 -7.67 31.27 7.19
N ALA A 272 -8.77 31.97 6.84
CA ALA A 272 -8.91 33.40 7.12
C ALA A 272 -8.90 33.75 8.63
N LYS A 273 -9.47 32.89 9.48
CA LYS A 273 -9.42 33.08 10.95
C LYS A 273 -8.01 32.88 11.49
N ASP A 274 -7.29 31.88 11.00
CA ASP A 274 -5.95 31.56 11.48
C ASP A 274 -4.96 32.68 11.11
N THR A 275 -5.08 33.27 9.91
CA THR A 275 -4.25 34.44 9.50
C THR A 275 -4.51 35.69 10.33
N SER A 276 -5.70 35.84 10.94
CA SER A 276 -6.02 37.00 11.79
C SER A 276 -5.47 36.94 13.22
N ARG A 277 -4.90 35.79 13.64
CA ARG A 277 -4.47 35.54 15.04
C ARG A 277 -2.96 35.60 15.26
N GLU A 278 -2.14 35.49 14.21
CA GLU A 278 -0.68 35.60 14.30
C GLU A 278 -0.22 37.06 14.08
N HIS A 279 -0.20 37.86 15.15
CA HIS A 279 0.42 39.20 15.33
C HIS A 279 -0.02 40.36 14.40
N ALA A 280 -0.70 41.36 15.00
CA ALA A 280 -1.09 42.68 14.46
C ALA A 280 0.13 43.63 14.22
N PRO A 281 -0.06 44.93 13.89
CA PRO A 281 -0.66 45.57 12.73
C PRO A 281 0.44 46.08 11.76
N LEU A 282 0.41 45.67 10.49
CA LEU A 282 1.10 46.39 9.41
C LEU A 282 0.17 46.43 8.19
N ALA A 283 0.29 47.52 7.41
CA ALA A 283 -0.65 48.08 6.43
C ALA A 283 -1.22 47.18 5.31
N ASN A 284 -1.04 45.86 5.36
CA ASN A 284 -1.62 44.89 4.43
C ASN A 284 -2.32 43.78 5.23
N ALA A 285 -3.48 44.10 5.81
CA ALA A 285 -4.34 43.09 6.43
C ALA A 285 -4.77 42.03 5.38
N PRO A 286 -4.81 40.74 5.72
CA PRO A 286 -5.35 39.72 4.82
C PRO A 286 -6.83 40.02 4.54
N LEU A 287 -7.23 39.87 3.27
CA LEU A 287 -8.62 40.01 2.82
C LEU A 287 -9.55 39.22 3.76
N ALA A 288 -10.53 39.92 4.35
CA ALA A 288 -11.59 39.31 5.12
C ALA A 288 -12.20 38.15 4.33
N TYR A 289 -12.56 37.06 4.99
CA TYR A 289 -13.23 35.94 4.34
C TYR A 289 -14.42 36.45 3.51
N GLN A 290 -14.34 36.24 2.19
CA GLN A 290 -15.41 36.50 1.26
C GLN A 290 -15.85 35.18 0.65
N LYS A 291 -17.15 34.90 0.78
CA LYS A 291 -17.77 33.74 0.13
C LYS A 291 -17.59 33.86 -1.38
N LEU A 292 -17.34 32.73 -2.06
CA LEU A 292 -17.31 32.74 -3.53
C LEU A 292 -18.60 33.33 -4.08
N THR A 293 -18.45 34.16 -5.11
CA THR A 293 -19.56 34.63 -5.93
C THR A 293 -20.11 33.50 -6.79
N LEU A 294 -21.34 33.65 -7.31
CA LEU A 294 -21.93 32.64 -8.20
C LEU A 294 -21.08 32.38 -9.45
N SER A 295 -20.40 33.40 -9.98
CA SER A 295 -19.50 33.24 -11.13
C SER A 295 -18.29 32.38 -10.77
N GLU A 296 -17.66 32.63 -9.62
CA GLU A 296 -16.54 31.81 -9.15
C GLU A 296 -16.98 30.39 -8.81
N GLU A 297 -18.15 30.22 -8.17
CA GLU A 297 -18.72 28.90 -7.90
C GLU A 297 -18.94 28.11 -9.21
N ALA A 298 -19.42 28.77 -10.28
CA ALA A 298 -19.64 28.14 -11.58
C ALA A 298 -18.32 27.71 -12.26
N GLU A 299 -17.27 28.56 -12.21
CA GLU A 299 -15.94 28.20 -12.74
C GLU A 299 -15.34 27.00 -11.99
N TRP A 300 -15.43 27.01 -10.66
CA TRP A 300 -14.97 25.87 -9.85
C TRP A 300 -15.81 24.63 -10.06
N MET A 301 -17.11 24.76 -10.33
CA MET A 301 -17.98 23.63 -10.65
C MET A 301 -17.54 22.93 -11.92
N GLN A 302 -17.29 23.70 -12.99
CA GLN A 302 -16.81 23.14 -14.24
C GLN A 302 -15.47 22.43 -14.04
N TYR A 303 -14.49 23.12 -13.44
CA TYR A 303 -13.17 22.55 -13.24
C TYR A 303 -13.21 21.32 -12.32
N PHE A 304 -13.97 21.35 -11.23
CA PHE A 304 -14.16 20.20 -10.34
C PHE A 304 -14.72 18.99 -11.08
N ASN A 305 -15.78 19.17 -11.87
CA ASN A 305 -16.42 18.08 -12.60
C ASN A 305 -15.47 17.45 -13.62
N GLU A 306 -14.70 18.26 -14.35
CA GLU A 306 -13.69 17.77 -15.29
C GLU A 306 -12.59 16.96 -14.59
N GLN A 307 -12.10 17.42 -13.44
CA GLN A 307 -11.04 16.72 -12.70
C GLN A 307 -11.57 15.46 -12.01
N LYS A 308 -12.82 15.49 -11.52
CA LYS A 308 -13.50 14.32 -10.95
C LYS A 308 -13.70 13.25 -12.00
N GLN A 309 -14.12 13.61 -13.21
CA GLN A 309 -14.30 12.66 -14.31
C GLN A 309 -13.00 11.91 -14.63
N LYS A 310 -11.87 12.62 -14.71
CA LYS A 310 -10.55 12.00 -14.90
C LYS A 310 -10.17 11.03 -13.79
N ALA A 311 -10.48 11.37 -12.53
CA ALA A 311 -10.25 10.47 -11.40
C ALA A 311 -11.11 9.20 -11.51
N VAL A 312 -12.39 9.34 -11.89
CA VAL A 312 -13.31 8.22 -12.10
C VAL A 312 -12.82 7.29 -13.21
N GLU A 313 -12.36 7.83 -14.33
CA GLU A 313 -11.84 7.04 -15.45
C GLU A 313 -10.58 6.25 -15.07
N LEU A 314 -9.62 6.90 -14.40
CA LEU A 314 -8.42 6.22 -13.89
C LEU A 314 -8.79 5.11 -12.90
N LYS A 315 -9.72 5.39 -11.98
CA LYS A 315 -10.17 4.40 -10.99
C LYS A 315 -10.84 3.20 -11.66
N ALA A 316 -11.67 3.43 -12.68
CA ALA A 316 -12.30 2.36 -13.44
C ALA A 316 -11.28 1.47 -14.16
N GLU A 317 -10.21 2.07 -14.72
CA GLU A 317 -9.13 1.30 -15.36
C GLU A 317 -8.30 0.49 -14.34
N ILE A 318 -8.04 1.06 -13.17
CA ILE A 318 -7.41 0.36 -12.04
C ILE A 318 -8.25 -0.86 -11.65
N ASP A 319 -9.55 -0.66 -11.38
CA ASP A 319 -10.45 -1.72 -10.92
C ASP A 319 -10.61 -2.83 -11.97
N LYS A 320 -10.65 -2.46 -13.26
CA LYS A 320 -10.66 -3.44 -14.34
C LYS A 320 -9.36 -4.25 -14.37
N THR A 321 -8.22 -3.59 -14.28
CA THR A 321 -6.92 -4.27 -14.37
C THR A 321 -6.65 -5.16 -13.14
N ASP A 322 -7.09 -4.74 -11.95
CA ASP A 322 -7.01 -5.54 -10.71
C ASP A 322 -7.84 -6.84 -10.86
N LYS A 323 -9.08 -6.72 -11.35
CA LYS A 323 -9.95 -7.88 -11.64
C LYS A 323 -9.37 -8.82 -12.70
N ASP A 324 -8.75 -8.28 -13.75
CA ASP A 324 -8.07 -9.11 -14.75
C ASP A 324 -6.94 -9.93 -14.12
N ILE A 325 -6.18 -9.35 -13.18
CA ILE A 325 -5.12 -10.07 -12.44
C ILE A 325 -5.74 -11.14 -11.55
N ASP A 326 -6.80 -10.81 -10.80
CA ASP A 326 -7.49 -11.81 -9.95
C ASP A 326 -7.93 -13.02 -10.78
N GLN A 327 -8.53 -12.79 -11.95
CA GLN A 327 -8.92 -13.87 -12.86
C GLN A 327 -7.72 -14.73 -13.31
N MET A 328 -6.61 -14.09 -13.68
CA MET A 328 -5.38 -14.81 -14.04
C MET A 328 -4.79 -15.60 -12.87
N VAL A 329 -4.96 -15.13 -11.63
CA VAL A 329 -4.51 -15.85 -10.43
C VAL A 329 -5.45 -17.02 -10.14
N TYR A 330 -6.77 -16.88 -10.30
CA TYR A 330 -7.70 -18.00 -10.18
C TYR A 330 -7.37 -19.13 -11.16
N GLU A 331 -7.05 -18.78 -12.40
CA GLU A 331 -6.59 -19.74 -13.42
C GLU A 331 -5.27 -20.40 -13.04
N LEU A 332 -4.29 -19.63 -12.53
CA LEU A 332 -3.02 -20.17 -12.05
C LEU A 332 -3.21 -21.24 -10.96
N TYR A 333 -4.18 -21.05 -10.07
CA TYR A 333 -4.50 -21.98 -8.98
C TYR A 333 -5.56 -23.04 -9.35
N GLY A 334 -6.07 -23.02 -10.59
CA GLY A 334 -7.07 -24.00 -11.06
C GLY A 334 -8.41 -23.92 -10.33
N LEU A 335 -8.87 -22.71 -9.99
CA LEU A 335 -10.19 -22.50 -9.40
C LEU A 335 -11.30 -22.60 -10.46
N ASN A 336 -12.43 -23.17 -10.07
CA ASN A 336 -13.64 -23.19 -10.89
C ASN A 336 -14.55 -21.98 -10.59
N GLN A 337 -15.63 -21.81 -11.36
CA GLN A 337 -16.53 -20.65 -11.22
C GLN A 337 -17.22 -20.57 -9.85
N GLU A 338 -17.58 -21.70 -9.24
CA GLU A 338 -18.19 -21.72 -7.90
C GLU A 338 -17.20 -21.26 -6.84
N GLU A 339 -15.95 -21.72 -6.93
CA GLU A 339 -14.86 -21.33 -6.03
C GLU A 339 -14.49 -19.85 -6.19
N ILE A 340 -14.43 -19.36 -7.43
CA ILE A 340 -14.20 -17.93 -7.71
C ILE A 340 -15.32 -17.09 -7.07
N ALA A 341 -16.58 -17.49 -7.23
CA ALA A 341 -17.70 -16.78 -6.63
C ALA A 341 -17.61 -16.73 -5.09
N ILE A 342 -17.14 -17.80 -4.44
CA ILE A 342 -16.91 -17.84 -2.99
C ILE A 342 -15.81 -16.84 -2.57
N VAL A 343 -14.70 -16.80 -3.30
CA VAL A 343 -13.59 -15.86 -3.02
C VAL A 343 -14.07 -14.41 -3.16
N GLU A 344 -14.71 -14.10 -4.29
CA GLU A 344 -15.21 -12.76 -4.58
C GLU A 344 -16.28 -12.31 -3.58
N ASP A 345 -17.18 -13.19 -3.16
CA ASP A 345 -18.19 -12.84 -2.15
C ASP A 345 -17.58 -12.58 -0.77
N PHE A 346 -16.51 -13.30 -0.43
CA PHE A 346 -15.77 -13.04 0.81
C PHE A 346 -15.05 -11.70 0.77
N THR A 347 -14.44 -11.32 -0.36
CA THR A 347 -13.58 -10.12 -0.49
C THR A 347 -14.33 -8.83 -0.85
N LYS A 348 -15.61 -8.90 -1.26
CA LYS A 348 -16.51 -7.74 -1.32
C LYS A 348 -16.57 -6.99 0.01
#